data_AF-A0A2H0LSQ9-F1
#
_entry.id   AF-A0A2H0LSQ9-F1
#
_cell.length_a   1.000
_cell.length_b   1.000
_cell.length_c   1.000
_cell.angle_alpha   90.00
_cell.angle_beta   90.00
_cell.angle_gamma   90.00
#
_symmetry.space_group_name_H-M   'P 1'
#
loop_
_entity.id
_entity.type
_entity.pdbx_description
1 polymer ?
#
loop_
_entity_poly.entity_id
_entity_poly.type
_entity_poly.pdbx_seq_one_letter_code
_entity_poly.pdbx_strand_id
1 'polypeptide(L)'
;MALSGLDIYKLLPKTNCRQCGLATCLAFAMQLAKKVLPIDKCPFVSQEAKRTLEAQAMPPIKLITLGSGELKFDIGNETVMYRHEEKFRNPAAVGFIIDDHQSNATIEGQLKKINQLKFERVGQELSVNLVCLKQNKDAQRFLEATKLLLKNTALPIMLMSADLAALKQAAAESREAKPLLYSATRENFSQIAAIAKEFQLPLVVTSPDIEQLGQLTEELNALGVKDLILDTGSKTVADKIWDL
;
A
#
# COMPACT_ATOMS: atom_id res chain seq x y z
N MET A 1 -4.54 -4.36 -17.39
CA MET A 1 -4.24 -4.26 -18.83
C MET A 1 -4.37 -2.81 -19.24
N ALA A 2 -3.41 -2.27 -20.00
CA ALA A 2 -3.59 -0.93 -20.56
C ALA A 2 -4.80 -0.93 -21.51
N LEU A 3 -5.65 0.09 -21.43
CA LEU A 3 -6.80 0.23 -22.33
C LEU A 3 -6.34 0.20 -23.79
N SER A 4 -6.98 -0.66 -24.60
CA SER A 4 -6.75 -0.62 -26.03
C SER A 4 -7.24 0.70 -26.60
N GLY A 5 -6.62 1.20 -27.66
CA GLY A 5 -7.11 2.41 -28.33
C GLY A 5 -8.55 2.28 -28.83
N LEU A 6 -9.05 1.05 -29.04
CA LEU A 6 -10.45 0.80 -29.39
C LEU A 6 -11.40 0.97 -28.21
N ASP A 7 -11.01 0.52 -27.01
CA ASP A 7 -11.83 0.67 -25.81
C ASP A 7 -11.94 2.14 -25.40
N ILE A 8 -10.86 2.89 -25.53
CA ILE A 8 -10.86 4.35 -25.37
C ILE A 8 -11.78 5.01 -26.39
N TYR A 9 -11.69 4.62 -27.67
CA TYR A 9 -12.51 5.19 -28.74
C TYR A 9 -14.01 5.03 -28.51
N LYS A 10 -14.46 3.94 -27.87
CA LYS A 10 -15.88 3.72 -27.53
C LYS A 10 -16.43 4.79 -26.59
N LEU A 11 -15.59 5.32 -25.70
CA LEU A 11 -15.94 6.32 -24.68
C LEU A 11 -15.80 7.77 -25.17
N LEU A 12 -15.22 8.00 -26.35
CA LEU A 12 -15.06 9.33 -26.92
C LEU A 12 -16.34 9.82 -27.63
N PRO A 13 -16.50 11.15 -27.83
CA PRO A 13 -17.67 11.73 -28.52
C PRO A 13 -17.80 11.38 -30.00
N LYS A 14 -16.77 10.79 -30.62
CA LYS A 14 -16.72 10.39 -32.04
C LYS A 14 -17.01 11.53 -33.05
N THR A 15 -16.79 12.78 -32.66
CA THR A 15 -17.07 13.96 -33.50
C THR A 15 -16.04 14.17 -34.62
N ASN A 16 -14.82 13.63 -34.47
CA ASN A 16 -13.69 13.86 -35.38
C ASN A 16 -13.43 15.35 -35.70
N CYS A 17 -13.71 16.23 -34.72
CA CYS A 17 -13.67 17.69 -34.88
C CYS A 17 -12.25 18.30 -35.03
N ARG A 18 -11.19 17.51 -34.82
CA ARG A 18 -9.78 17.92 -34.87
C ARG A 18 -9.34 19.01 -33.88
N GLN A 19 -10.20 19.41 -32.95
CA GLN A 19 -9.87 20.43 -31.94
C GLN A 19 -8.80 19.98 -30.93
N CYS A 20 -8.58 18.67 -30.78
CA CYS A 20 -7.48 18.11 -30.00
C CYS A 20 -6.14 18.04 -30.76
N GLY A 21 -6.09 18.54 -32.01
CA GLY A 21 -4.90 18.54 -32.86
C GLY A 21 -4.64 17.23 -33.63
N LEU A 22 -5.57 16.27 -33.58
CA LEU A 22 -5.45 14.98 -34.26
C LEU A 22 -6.55 14.80 -35.32
N ALA A 23 -6.22 14.06 -36.38
CA ALA A 23 -7.09 13.92 -37.56
C ALA A 23 -8.45 13.25 -37.26
N THR A 24 -8.49 12.32 -36.29
CA THR A 24 -9.68 11.57 -35.89
C THR A 24 -9.71 11.32 -34.37
N CYS A 25 -10.89 11.05 -33.82
CA CYS A 25 -11.05 10.60 -32.44
C CYS A 25 -10.36 9.24 -32.20
N LEU A 26 -10.26 8.38 -33.22
CA LEU A 26 -9.51 7.13 -33.11
C LEU A 26 -8.00 7.38 -32.97
N ALA A 27 -7.44 8.34 -33.72
CA ALA A 27 -6.05 8.74 -33.57
C ALA A 27 -5.77 9.31 -32.17
N PHE A 28 -6.71 10.10 -31.62
CA PHE A 28 -6.65 10.55 -30.22
C PHE A 28 -6.68 9.40 -29.23
N ALA A 29 -7.58 8.43 -29.41
CA ALA A 29 -7.67 7.25 -28.55
C ALA A 29 -6.38 6.42 -28.55
N MET A 30 -5.75 6.23 -29.72
CA MET A 30 -4.47 5.52 -29.84
C MET A 30 -3.31 6.26 -29.15
N GLN A 31 -3.28 7.60 -29.23
CA GLN A 31 -2.25 8.40 -28.54
C GLN A 31 -2.47 8.44 -27.02
N LEU A 32 -3.74 8.44 -26.57
CA LEU A 32 -4.09 8.34 -25.15
C LEU A 32 -3.70 6.97 -24.57
N ALA A 33 -3.97 5.87 -25.29
CA ALA A 33 -3.55 4.52 -24.88
C ALA A 33 -2.03 4.40 -24.72
N LYS A 34 -1.26 5.11 -25.56
CA LYS A 34 0.21 5.18 -25.49
C LYS A 34 0.72 6.20 -24.46
N LYS A 35 -0.15 6.87 -23.70
CA LYS A 35 0.18 7.94 -22.73
C LYS A 35 0.94 9.12 -23.33
N VAL A 36 0.84 9.35 -24.64
CA VAL A 36 1.52 10.45 -25.35
C VAL A 36 0.80 11.78 -25.14
N LEU A 37 -0.51 11.74 -24.89
CA LEU A 37 -1.37 12.92 -24.88
C LEU A 37 -2.44 12.76 -23.79
N PRO A 38 -2.67 13.77 -22.92
CA PRO A 38 -3.63 13.66 -21.84
C PRO A 38 -5.08 13.79 -22.34
N ILE A 39 -6.02 13.17 -21.60
CA ILE A 39 -7.45 13.18 -21.92
C ILE A 39 -8.04 14.59 -22.00
N ASP A 40 -7.47 15.54 -21.24
CA ASP A 40 -7.91 16.93 -21.18
C ASP A 40 -7.75 17.72 -22.48
N LYS A 41 -6.97 17.20 -23.44
CA LYS A 41 -6.87 17.82 -24.77
C LYS A 41 -8.14 17.65 -25.61
N CYS A 42 -9.09 16.80 -25.23
CA CYS A 42 -10.39 16.73 -25.89
C CYS A 42 -11.38 17.64 -25.15
N PRO A 43 -11.85 18.75 -25.75
CA PRO A 43 -12.77 19.67 -25.07
C PRO A 43 -14.19 19.11 -24.92
N PHE A 44 -14.52 18.05 -25.65
CA PHE A 44 -15.88 17.47 -25.69
C PHE A 44 -16.03 16.17 -24.91
N VAL A 45 -14.98 15.68 -24.23
CA VAL A 45 -15.07 14.44 -23.46
C VAL A 45 -15.97 14.66 -22.24
N SER A 46 -16.95 13.78 -22.04
CA SER A 46 -17.84 13.88 -20.88
C SER A 46 -17.09 13.59 -19.59
N GLN A 47 -17.55 14.16 -18.48
CA GLN A 47 -16.92 13.94 -17.19
C GLN A 47 -17.06 12.48 -16.71
N GLU A 48 -18.14 11.80 -17.14
CA GLU A 48 -18.32 10.37 -16.95
C GLU A 48 -17.26 9.55 -17.71
N ALA A 49 -17.04 9.84 -19.00
CA ALA A 49 -16.01 9.18 -19.80
C ALA A 49 -14.59 9.43 -19.24
N LYS A 50 -14.32 10.63 -18.71
CA LYS A 50 -13.07 10.90 -17.99
C LYS A 50 -12.90 9.98 -16.79
N ARG A 51 -13.90 9.88 -15.92
CA ARG A 51 -13.85 9.02 -14.73
C ARG A 51 -13.67 7.54 -15.10
N THR A 52 -14.36 7.05 -16.13
CA THR A 52 -14.21 5.66 -16.60
C THR A 52 -12.81 5.40 -17.13
N LEU A 53 -12.26 6.31 -17.93
CA LEU A 53 -10.92 6.21 -18.48
C LEU A 53 -9.84 6.33 -17.40
N GLU A 54 -10.02 7.22 -16.43
CA GLU A 54 -9.13 7.35 -15.27
C GLU A 54 -9.15 6.09 -14.40
N ALA A 55 -10.33 5.55 -14.11
CA ALA A 55 -10.48 4.30 -13.35
C ALA A 55 -9.82 3.11 -14.05
N GLN A 56 -9.93 3.04 -15.37
CA GLN A 56 -9.33 1.97 -16.18
C GLN A 56 -7.84 2.19 -16.48
N ALA A 57 -7.34 3.42 -16.33
CA ALA A 57 -5.93 3.76 -16.43
C ALA A 57 -5.17 3.60 -15.11
N MET A 58 -5.88 3.39 -13.99
CA MET A 58 -5.24 3.06 -12.71
C MET A 58 -4.42 1.77 -12.86
N PRO A 59 -3.21 1.72 -12.28
CA PRO A 59 -2.45 0.47 -12.21
C PRO A 59 -3.31 -0.64 -11.57
N PRO A 60 -3.20 -1.90 -12.04
CA PRO A 60 -3.95 -3.02 -11.45
C PRO A 60 -3.72 -3.16 -9.94
N ILE A 61 -2.49 -2.89 -9.49
CA ILE A 61 -2.09 -2.88 -8.10
C ILE A 61 -1.76 -1.45 -7.71
N LYS A 62 -2.41 -0.93 -6.66
CA LYS A 62 -2.18 0.44 -6.18
C LYS A 62 -0.74 0.63 -5.66
N LEU A 63 -0.15 1.81 -5.86
CA LEU A 63 1.08 2.22 -5.18
C LEU A 63 0.75 2.69 -3.75
N ILE A 64 1.44 2.16 -2.75
CA ILE A 64 1.33 2.58 -1.36
C ILE A 64 2.72 2.94 -0.84
N THR A 65 2.85 4.14 -0.27
CA THR A 65 4.08 4.59 0.40
C THR A 65 3.96 4.31 1.89
N LEU A 66 4.94 3.61 2.46
CA LEU A 66 5.00 3.29 3.89
C LEU A 66 6.06 4.14 4.60
N GLY A 67 5.68 4.67 5.76
CA GLY A 67 6.50 5.54 6.59
C GLY A 67 6.57 7.00 6.12
N SER A 68 7.52 7.74 6.69
CA SER A 68 7.78 9.14 6.39
C SER A 68 9.28 9.44 6.35
N GLY A 69 9.65 10.64 5.89
CA GLY A 69 11.06 11.05 5.76
C GLY A 69 11.81 10.31 4.65
N GLU A 70 13.13 10.19 4.83
CA GLU A 70 14.08 9.65 3.83
C GLU A 70 14.03 8.11 3.70
N LEU A 71 13.58 7.41 4.74
CA LEU A 71 13.54 5.93 4.77
C LEU A 71 12.16 5.36 4.42
N LYS A 72 11.23 6.21 3.99
CA LYS A 72 9.96 5.74 3.41
C LYS A 72 10.24 4.91 2.16
N PHE A 73 9.39 3.93 1.89
CA PHE A 73 9.50 3.11 0.69
C PHE A 73 8.13 2.85 0.08
N ASP A 74 8.14 2.55 -1.21
CA ASP A 74 6.94 2.28 -2.00
C ASP A 74 6.76 0.78 -2.21
N ILE A 75 5.51 0.32 -2.16
CA ILE A 75 5.10 -1.05 -2.51
C ILE A 75 3.92 -1.01 -3.49
N GLY A 76 3.67 -2.14 -4.15
CA GLY A 76 2.60 -2.28 -5.14
C GLY A 76 2.99 -1.69 -6.50
N ASN A 77 2.02 -1.21 -7.28
CA ASN A 77 2.23 -0.68 -8.64
C ASN A 77 2.90 -1.66 -9.62
N GLU A 78 2.78 -2.96 -9.36
CA GLU A 78 3.27 -4.00 -10.27
C GLU A 78 2.27 -4.23 -11.42
N THR A 79 2.80 -4.54 -12.61
CA THR A 79 2.04 -4.62 -13.85
C THR A 79 2.14 -5.97 -14.57
N VAL A 80 3.08 -6.83 -14.15
CA VAL A 80 3.39 -8.11 -14.82
C VAL A 80 3.56 -9.23 -13.81
N MET A 81 3.27 -10.46 -14.24
CA MET A 81 3.51 -11.67 -13.44
C MET A 81 4.95 -12.17 -13.60
N TYR A 82 5.53 -11.99 -14.80
CA TYR A 82 6.88 -12.45 -15.10
C TYR A 82 7.82 -11.29 -15.42
N ARG A 83 8.97 -11.27 -14.73
CA ARG A 83 9.99 -10.22 -14.87
C ARG A 83 10.65 -10.08 -16.25
N HIS A 84 10.39 -11.02 -17.16
CA HIS A 84 10.92 -10.97 -18.53
C HIS A 84 9.94 -10.28 -19.50
N GLU A 85 8.68 -10.11 -19.10
CA GLU A 85 7.68 -9.32 -19.83
C GLU A 85 7.90 -7.82 -19.60
N GLU A 86 8.11 -7.44 -18.34
CA GLU A 86 8.47 -6.09 -17.91
C GLU A 86 9.27 -6.17 -16.59
N LYS A 87 9.87 -5.05 -16.17
CA LYS A 87 10.58 -4.94 -14.89
C LYS A 87 9.59 -4.88 -13.72
N PHE A 88 9.84 -5.68 -12.67
CA PHE A 88 9.25 -5.46 -11.35
C PHE A 88 9.74 -4.13 -10.75
N ARG A 89 8.80 -3.26 -10.37
CA ARG A 89 9.06 -1.85 -10.10
C ARG A 89 9.58 -1.60 -8.69
N ASN A 90 8.95 -2.21 -7.70
CA ASN A 90 9.19 -1.95 -6.29
C ASN A 90 9.74 -3.22 -5.60
N PRO A 91 10.96 -3.19 -5.05
CA PRO A 91 11.52 -4.31 -4.30
C PRO A 91 10.64 -4.70 -3.11
N ALA A 92 10.58 -5.99 -2.80
CA ALA A 92 9.89 -6.48 -1.60
C ALA A 92 10.56 -5.92 -0.34
N ALA A 93 9.75 -5.34 0.55
CA ALA A 93 10.23 -4.80 1.81
C ALA A 93 10.54 -5.92 2.81
N VAL A 94 11.67 -5.80 3.51
CA VAL A 94 12.11 -6.75 4.54
C VAL A 94 12.19 -6.05 5.88
N GLY A 95 11.65 -6.69 6.91
CA GLY A 95 11.60 -6.14 8.26
C GLY A 95 11.72 -7.20 9.35
N PHE A 96 11.83 -6.73 10.59
CA PHE A 96 11.90 -7.56 11.78
C PHE A 96 10.69 -7.35 12.67
N ILE A 97 10.22 -8.42 13.32
CA ILE A 97 9.20 -8.35 14.36
C ILE A 97 9.91 -8.26 15.72
N ILE A 98 9.50 -7.31 16.54
CA ILE A 98 9.91 -7.13 17.93
C ILE A 98 8.67 -7.31 18.80
N ASP A 99 8.75 -8.18 19.79
CA ASP A 99 7.68 -8.37 20.76
C ASP A 99 7.83 -7.41 21.94
N ASP A 100 6.72 -6.75 22.32
CA ASP A 100 6.69 -5.81 23.45
C ASP A 100 6.98 -6.46 24.82
N HIS A 101 6.88 -7.77 24.96
CA HIS A 101 7.13 -8.45 26.24
C HIS A 101 8.60 -8.36 26.67
N GLN A 102 9.50 -8.14 25.71
CA GLN A 102 10.95 -7.98 25.92
C GLN A 102 11.24 -6.72 26.74
N SER A 103 12.39 -6.69 27.43
CA SER A 103 12.81 -5.51 28.19
C SER A 103 13.25 -4.36 27.26
N ASN A 104 13.21 -3.13 27.75
CA ASN A 104 13.64 -1.96 26.97
C ASN A 104 15.10 -2.09 26.49
N ALA A 105 16.01 -2.59 27.34
CA ALA A 105 17.40 -2.81 26.97
C ALA A 105 17.56 -3.83 25.83
N THR A 106 16.73 -4.89 25.82
CA THR A 106 16.74 -5.87 24.73
C THR A 106 16.23 -5.26 23.42
N ILE A 107 15.11 -4.52 23.47
CA ILE A 107 14.54 -3.85 22.29
C ILE A 107 15.53 -2.84 21.71
N GLU A 108 16.13 -1.99 22.55
CA GLU A 108 17.16 -1.03 22.12
C GLU A 108 18.36 -1.74 21.48
N GLY A 109 18.82 -2.83 22.08
CA GLY A 109 19.91 -3.65 21.54
C GLY A 109 19.58 -4.25 20.17
N GLN A 110 18.35 -4.73 19.97
CA GLN A 110 17.88 -5.22 18.68
C GLN A 110 17.77 -4.11 17.65
N LEU A 111 17.15 -2.97 18.00
CA LEU A 111 17.03 -1.82 17.11
C LEU A 111 18.40 -1.30 16.66
N LYS A 112 19.38 -1.25 17.57
CA LYS A 112 20.75 -0.87 17.22
C LYS A 112 21.35 -1.81 16.16
N LYS A 113 21.16 -3.13 16.32
CA LYS A 113 21.61 -4.11 15.31
C LYS A 113 20.88 -3.93 14.00
N ILE A 114 19.54 -3.80 14.03
CA ILE A 114 18.70 -3.64 12.85
C ILE A 114 19.10 -2.39 12.05
N ASN A 115 19.30 -1.25 12.71
CA ASN A 115 19.73 -0.01 12.06
C ASN A 115 21.12 -0.10 11.40
N GLN A 116 21.97 -1.02 11.87
CA GLN A 116 23.30 -1.29 11.34
C GLN A 116 23.30 -2.34 10.21
N LEU A 117 22.18 -3.03 9.96
CA LEU A 117 22.05 -3.99 8.87
C LEU A 117 21.95 -3.24 7.54
N LYS A 118 23.11 -2.82 7.06
CA LYS A 118 23.33 -2.15 5.77
C LYS A 118 24.50 -2.83 5.07
N PHE A 119 24.30 -3.20 3.81
CA PHE A 119 25.32 -3.85 3.00
C PHE A 119 25.37 -3.22 1.63
N GLU A 120 26.56 -2.94 1.13
CA GLU A 120 26.73 -2.48 -0.25
C GLU A 120 26.91 -3.70 -1.17
N ARG A 121 26.10 -3.77 -2.23
CA ARG A 121 26.21 -4.80 -3.26
C ARG A 121 26.17 -4.15 -4.63
N VAL A 122 27.31 -4.13 -5.31
CA VAL A 122 27.45 -3.56 -6.67
C VAL A 122 26.99 -2.08 -6.71
N GLY A 123 27.44 -1.27 -5.75
CA GLY A 123 27.10 0.15 -5.66
C GLY A 123 25.68 0.46 -5.18
N GLN A 124 24.92 -0.55 -4.74
CA GLN A 124 23.60 -0.38 -4.14
C GLN A 124 23.65 -0.69 -2.65
N GLU A 125 23.17 0.22 -1.81
CA GLU A 125 22.93 -0.06 -0.40
C GLU A 125 21.65 -0.91 -0.26
N LEU A 126 21.80 -2.06 0.38
CA LEU A 126 20.71 -2.92 0.83
C LEU A 126 20.56 -2.72 2.33
N SER A 127 19.35 -2.37 2.75
CA SER A 127 19.02 -2.16 4.16
C SER A 127 17.67 -2.76 4.51
N VAL A 128 17.43 -2.90 5.81
CA VAL A 128 16.09 -3.19 6.35
C VAL A 128 15.15 -2.03 6.00
N ASN A 129 13.88 -2.34 5.73
CA ASN A 129 12.88 -1.36 5.32
C ASN A 129 11.93 -0.96 6.45
N LEU A 130 11.64 -1.87 7.39
CA LEU A 130 10.68 -1.60 8.46
C LEU A 130 10.94 -2.43 9.72
N VAL A 131 10.36 -1.98 10.83
CA VAL A 131 10.29 -2.73 12.09
C VAL A 131 8.82 -2.86 12.50
N CYS A 132 8.41 -4.07 12.85
CA CYS A 132 7.08 -4.35 13.37
C CYS A 132 7.15 -4.51 14.89
N LEU A 133 6.28 -3.80 15.61
CA LEU A 133 6.05 -4.01 17.03
C LEU A 133 4.79 -4.86 17.21
N LYS A 134 4.96 -6.03 17.80
CA LYS A 134 3.87 -6.96 18.12
C LYS A 134 3.51 -6.91 19.60
N GLN A 135 2.24 -6.64 19.87
CA GLN A 135 1.71 -6.66 21.22
C GLN A 135 1.54 -8.08 21.75
N ASN A 136 2.10 -8.35 22.93
CA ASN A 136 1.93 -9.58 23.71
C ASN A 136 1.69 -9.28 25.20
N LYS A 137 1.70 -8.01 25.62
CA LYS A 137 1.33 -7.55 26.97
C LYS A 137 0.13 -6.59 26.90
N ASP A 138 0.03 -5.69 27.88
CA ASP A 138 -1.03 -4.69 27.97
C ASP A 138 -0.80 -3.45 27.08
N ALA A 139 -1.81 -2.59 27.02
CA ALA A 139 -1.81 -1.36 26.22
C ALA A 139 -0.71 -0.37 26.64
N GLN A 140 -0.43 -0.27 27.94
CA GLN A 140 0.58 0.65 28.46
C GLN A 140 1.97 0.22 27.98
N ARG A 141 2.29 -1.07 28.10
CA ARG A 141 3.57 -1.61 27.62
C ARG A 141 3.74 -1.41 26.12
N PHE A 142 2.68 -1.63 25.34
CA PHE A 142 2.71 -1.44 23.89
C PHE A 142 2.99 0.02 23.50
N LEU A 143 2.37 0.98 24.19
CA LEU A 143 2.64 2.41 23.99
C LEU A 143 4.07 2.79 24.37
N GLU A 144 4.58 2.28 25.50
CA GLU A 144 5.97 2.51 25.93
C GLU A 144 6.97 1.95 24.89
N ALA A 145 6.73 0.75 24.38
CA ALA A 145 7.56 0.15 23.33
C ALA A 145 7.47 0.93 22.00
N THR A 146 6.28 1.45 21.65
CA THR A 146 6.10 2.30 20.47
C THR A 146 6.96 3.56 20.55
N LYS A 147 6.94 4.25 21.70
CA LYS A 147 7.80 5.42 21.97
C LYS A 147 9.29 5.06 21.88
N LEU A 148 9.65 3.88 22.37
CA LEU A 148 11.02 3.38 22.30
C LEU A 148 11.49 3.17 20.87
N LEU A 149 10.64 2.60 20.00
CA LEU A 149 10.94 2.46 18.57
C LEU A 149 11.13 3.83 17.92
N LEU A 150 10.17 4.76 18.10
CA LEU A 150 10.23 6.11 17.52
C LEU A 150 11.50 6.87 17.89
N LYS A 151 12.01 6.68 19.11
CA LYS A 151 13.24 7.32 19.57
C LYS A 151 14.51 6.68 18.98
N ASN A 152 14.49 5.39 18.70
CA ASN A 152 15.70 4.61 18.41
C ASN A 152 15.80 4.13 16.96
N THR A 153 14.82 4.36 16.10
CA THR A 153 14.91 4.08 14.67
C THR A 153 14.15 5.12 13.84
N ALA A 154 14.68 5.40 12.65
CA ALA A 154 14.00 6.17 11.62
C ALA A 154 13.31 5.27 10.57
N LEU A 155 13.40 3.94 10.72
CA LEU A 155 12.72 3.01 9.84
C LEU A 155 11.20 3.15 9.99
N PRO A 156 10.44 3.02 8.89
CA PRO A 156 9.00 2.82 8.94
C PRO A 156 8.58 1.76 9.97
N ILE A 157 7.50 2.04 10.69
CA ILE A 157 7.00 1.18 11.78
C ILE A 157 5.70 0.51 11.36
N MET A 158 5.54 -0.74 11.77
CA MET A 158 4.27 -1.48 11.70
C MET A 158 3.79 -1.77 13.13
N LEU A 159 2.52 -1.52 13.41
CA LEU A 159 1.89 -1.76 14.71
C LEU A 159 0.96 -2.96 14.60
N MET A 160 1.29 -4.04 15.31
CA MET A 160 0.55 -5.30 15.29
C MET A 160 -0.08 -5.56 16.66
N SER A 161 -1.40 -5.36 16.74
CA SER A 161 -2.17 -5.50 17.99
C SER A 161 -3.63 -5.88 17.70
N ALA A 162 -4.16 -6.81 18.50
CA ALA A 162 -5.59 -7.14 18.51
C ALA A 162 -6.40 -6.23 19.45
N ASP A 163 -5.74 -5.48 20.34
CA ASP A 163 -6.36 -4.51 21.22
C ASP A 163 -6.49 -3.16 20.49
N LEU A 164 -7.69 -2.86 20.01
CA LEU A 164 -7.97 -1.64 19.26
C LEU A 164 -7.71 -0.36 20.06
N ALA A 165 -7.85 -0.39 21.40
CA ALA A 165 -7.56 0.76 22.24
C ALA A 165 -6.05 1.00 22.31
N ALA A 166 -5.27 -0.05 22.53
CA ALA A 166 -3.80 0.02 22.48
C ALA A 166 -3.30 0.48 21.11
N LEU A 167 -3.85 -0.10 20.04
CA LEU A 167 -3.50 0.25 18.66
C LEU A 167 -3.82 1.72 18.36
N LYS A 168 -4.99 2.23 18.79
CA LYS A 168 -5.36 3.64 18.62
C LYS A 168 -4.41 4.58 19.35
N GLN A 169 -4.03 4.26 20.59
CA GLN A 169 -3.09 5.08 21.36
C GLN A 169 -1.70 5.10 20.71
N ALA A 170 -1.19 3.94 20.29
CA ALA A 170 0.09 3.83 19.61
C ALA A 170 0.08 4.55 18.25
N ALA A 171 -1.01 4.44 17.48
CA ALA A 171 -1.17 5.14 16.20
C ALA A 171 -1.19 6.66 16.37
N ALA A 172 -1.86 7.17 17.43
CA ALA A 172 -1.86 8.60 17.74
C ALA A 172 -0.45 9.11 18.08
N GLU A 173 0.30 8.37 18.91
CA GLU A 173 1.67 8.70 19.30
C GLU A 173 2.64 8.70 18.12
N SER A 174 2.45 7.77 17.17
CA SER A 174 3.34 7.57 16.03
C SER A 174 2.83 8.19 14.73
N ARG A 175 1.81 9.05 14.76
CA ARG A 175 1.12 9.58 13.57
C ARG A 175 2.08 10.18 12.53
N GLU A 176 3.05 10.97 12.97
CA GLU A 176 4.03 11.62 12.07
C GLU A 176 4.95 10.61 11.36
N ALA A 177 5.19 9.46 11.98
CA ALA A 177 5.95 8.35 11.39
C ALA A 177 5.13 7.54 10.38
N LYS A 178 3.81 7.80 10.25
CA LYS A 178 2.87 7.12 9.35
C LYS A 178 2.98 5.59 9.42
N PRO A 179 2.76 4.97 10.59
CA PRO A 179 2.90 3.53 10.75
C PRO A 179 1.87 2.75 9.91
N LEU A 180 2.22 1.52 9.58
CA LEU A 180 1.30 0.53 9.05
C LEU A 180 0.51 -0.14 10.17
N LEU A 181 -0.81 -0.16 10.08
CA LEU A 181 -1.67 -0.84 11.06
C LEU A 181 -1.90 -2.31 10.66
N TYR A 182 -1.77 -3.22 11.62
CA TYR A 182 -2.05 -4.65 11.43
C TYR A 182 -2.96 -5.19 12.55
N SER A 183 -4.10 -5.80 12.25
CA SER A 183 -4.78 -5.87 10.94
C SER A 183 -6.30 -5.88 11.08
N ALA A 184 -6.97 -5.57 9.97
CA ALA A 184 -8.41 -5.67 9.82
C ALA A 184 -8.81 -7.11 9.48
N THR A 185 -9.74 -7.65 10.25
CA THR A 185 -10.39 -8.95 10.06
C THR A 185 -11.91 -8.75 10.03
N ARG A 186 -12.67 -9.81 9.76
CA ARG A 186 -14.14 -9.73 9.70
C ARG A 186 -14.78 -9.23 11.00
N GLU A 187 -14.13 -9.48 12.12
CA GLU A 187 -14.63 -9.16 13.46
C GLU A 187 -14.41 -7.68 13.83
N ASN A 188 -13.39 -7.02 13.27
CA ASN A 188 -12.94 -5.70 13.73
C ASN A 188 -12.81 -4.63 12.62
N PHE A 189 -13.08 -4.96 11.35
CA PHE A 189 -12.78 -4.09 10.20
C PHE A 189 -13.36 -2.69 10.34
N SER A 190 -14.59 -2.56 10.87
CA SER A 190 -15.27 -1.27 10.99
C SER A 190 -14.57 -0.36 12.01
N GLN A 191 -14.15 -0.90 13.15
CA GLN A 191 -13.49 -0.13 14.21
C GLN A 191 -12.07 0.25 13.81
N ILE A 192 -11.30 -0.68 13.24
CA ILE A 192 -9.92 -0.39 12.82
C ILE A 192 -9.89 0.54 11.59
N ALA A 193 -10.89 0.48 10.71
CA ALA A 193 -11.04 1.44 9.61
C ALA A 193 -11.23 2.87 10.11
N ALA A 194 -11.98 3.06 11.20
CA ALA A 194 -12.13 4.37 11.82
C ALA A 194 -10.78 4.92 12.30
N ILE A 195 -9.95 4.08 12.94
CA ILE A 195 -8.59 4.44 13.38
C ILE A 195 -7.71 4.79 12.17
N ALA A 196 -7.68 3.94 11.15
CA ALA A 196 -6.89 4.15 9.94
C ALA A 196 -7.29 5.46 9.23
N LYS A 197 -8.58 5.76 9.15
CA LYS A 197 -9.10 7.00 8.53
C LYS A 197 -8.81 8.24 9.36
N GLU A 198 -8.99 8.16 10.69
CA GLU A 198 -8.72 9.26 11.62
C GLU A 198 -7.27 9.74 11.51
N PHE A 199 -6.33 8.81 11.41
CA PHE A 199 -4.89 9.13 11.33
C PHE A 199 -4.32 9.11 9.91
N GLN A 200 -5.13 8.77 8.89
CA GLN A 200 -4.72 8.60 7.49
C GLN A 200 -3.55 7.61 7.32
N LEU A 201 -3.69 6.43 7.93
CA LEU A 201 -2.68 5.40 7.98
C LEU A 201 -3.01 4.22 7.05
N PRO A 202 -2.00 3.60 6.43
CA PRO A 202 -2.19 2.36 5.69
C PRO A 202 -2.58 1.21 6.64
N LEU A 203 -3.34 0.25 6.11
CA LEU A 203 -3.96 -0.82 6.87
C LEU A 203 -3.77 -2.17 6.18
N VAL A 204 -3.31 -3.17 6.94
CA VAL A 204 -3.32 -4.56 6.49
C VAL A 204 -4.72 -5.16 6.70
N VAL A 205 -5.20 -5.91 5.71
CA VAL A 205 -6.44 -6.69 5.75
C VAL A 205 -6.05 -8.16 5.74
N THR A 206 -6.54 -8.92 6.72
CA THR A 206 -6.19 -10.34 6.89
C THR A 206 -7.43 -11.22 6.76
N SER A 207 -7.36 -12.22 5.90
CA SER A 207 -8.32 -13.33 5.82
C SER A 207 -7.67 -14.57 5.22
N PRO A 208 -7.87 -15.78 5.76
CA PRO A 208 -7.39 -17.01 5.14
C PRO A 208 -8.12 -17.36 3.83
N ASP A 209 -9.27 -16.76 3.59
CA ASP A 209 -10.10 -17.00 2.41
C ASP A 209 -10.04 -15.80 1.46
N ILE A 210 -9.71 -16.06 0.19
CA ILE A 210 -9.49 -15.01 -0.83
C ILE A 210 -10.80 -14.29 -1.16
N GLU A 211 -11.94 -14.99 -1.18
CA GLU A 211 -13.24 -14.37 -1.46
C GLU A 211 -13.63 -13.42 -0.33
N GLN A 212 -13.47 -13.84 0.93
CA GLN A 212 -13.67 -13.00 2.10
C GLN A 212 -12.69 -11.83 2.14
N LEU A 213 -11.43 -12.04 1.73
CA LEU A 213 -10.44 -10.97 1.63
C LEU A 213 -10.90 -9.91 0.63
N GLY A 214 -11.40 -10.33 -0.54
CA GLY A 214 -12.00 -9.46 -1.55
C GLY A 214 -13.16 -8.63 -0.97
N GLN A 215 -14.14 -9.29 -0.33
CA GLN A 215 -15.28 -8.62 0.30
C GLN A 215 -14.86 -7.60 1.36
N LEU A 216 -13.92 -7.95 2.24
CA LEU A 216 -13.41 -7.04 3.27
C LEU A 216 -12.72 -5.81 2.68
N THR A 217 -11.98 -5.99 1.59
CA THR A 217 -11.32 -4.85 0.93
C THR A 217 -12.33 -3.89 0.30
N GLU A 218 -13.44 -4.38 -0.26
CA GLU A 218 -14.52 -3.55 -0.78
C GLU A 218 -15.20 -2.74 0.33
N GLU A 219 -15.51 -3.40 1.45
CA GLU A 219 -16.12 -2.75 2.62
C GLU A 219 -15.19 -1.68 3.23
N LEU A 220 -13.90 -1.96 3.37
CA LEU A 220 -12.90 -1.00 3.87
C LEU A 220 -12.74 0.20 2.92
N ASN A 221 -12.74 -0.04 1.61
CA ASN A 221 -12.75 1.04 0.61
C ASN A 221 -14.00 1.91 0.73
N ALA A 222 -15.18 1.31 0.95
CA ALA A 222 -16.44 2.04 1.16
C ALA A 222 -16.42 2.90 2.44
N LEU A 223 -15.73 2.44 3.49
CA LEU A 223 -15.49 3.22 4.70
C LEU A 223 -14.46 4.37 4.50
N GLY A 224 -13.76 4.37 3.38
CA GLY A 224 -12.83 5.41 2.96
C GLY A 224 -11.36 5.10 3.24
N VAL A 225 -11.02 3.85 3.61
CA VAL A 225 -9.64 3.40 3.77
C VAL A 225 -9.15 2.81 2.46
N LYS A 226 -8.26 3.53 1.78
CA LYS A 226 -7.82 3.19 0.41
C LYS A 226 -6.43 2.57 0.34
N ASP A 227 -5.61 2.74 1.37
CA ASP A 227 -4.23 2.22 1.41
C ASP A 227 -4.25 0.88 2.12
N LEU A 228 -4.64 -0.16 1.38
CA LEU A 228 -4.83 -1.51 1.88
C LEU A 228 -3.72 -2.44 1.40
N ILE A 229 -3.17 -3.23 2.33
CA ILE A 229 -2.23 -4.32 2.05
C ILE A 229 -2.92 -5.64 2.38
N LEU A 230 -2.74 -6.64 1.53
CA LEU A 230 -3.45 -7.91 1.62
C LEU A 230 -2.60 -8.96 2.33
N ASP A 231 -3.19 -9.66 3.30
CA ASP A 231 -2.62 -10.82 3.96
C ASP A 231 -3.60 -11.99 3.93
N THR A 232 -3.19 -13.10 3.31
CA THR A 232 -4.00 -14.30 3.18
C THR A 232 -3.96 -15.21 4.42
N GLY A 233 -3.64 -14.66 5.59
CA GLY A 233 -3.61 -15.37 6.87
C GLY A 233 -2.46 -16.37 7.02
N SER A 234 -2.47 -17.15 8.11
CA SER A 234 -1.44 -18.16 8.35
C SER A 234 -1.72 -19.43 7.55
N LYS A 235 -0.79 -19.81 6.67
CA LYS A 235 -0.87 -21.01 5.83
C LYS A 235 0.53 -21.60 5.58
N THR A 236 0.59 -22.77 4.95
CA THR A 236 1.88 -23.31 4.49
C THR A 236 2.48 -22.43 3.39
N VAL A 237 3.79 -22.56 3.15
CA VAL A 237 4.46 -21.83 2.06
C VAL A 237 3.83 -22.16 0.71
N ALA A 238 3.45 -23.43 0.49
CA ALA A 238 2.82 -23.85 -0.76
C ALA A 238 1.47 -23.15 -0.96
N ASP A 239 0.62 -23.14 0.07
CA ASP A 239 -0.70 -22.49 -0.02
C ASP A 239 -0.56 -20.96 -0.16
N LYS A 240 0.41 -20.34 0.51
CA LYS A 240 0.72 -18.92 0.34
C LYS A 240 1.10 -18.57 -1.10
N ILE A 241 1.85 -19.44 -1.78
CA ILE A 241 2.20 -19.24 -3.19
C ILE A 241 0.97 -19.43 -4.09
N TRP A 242 0.07 -20.36 -3.76
CA TRP A 242 -1.17 -20.57 -4.51
C TRP A 242 -2.15 -19.40 -4.42
N ASP A 243 -2.11 -18.62 -3.33
CA ASP A 243 -2.94 -17.43 -3.18
C ASP A 243 -2.44 -16.22 -4.02
N LEU A 244 -1.19 -16.24 -4.50
CA LEU A 244 -0.52 -15.14 -5.23
C LEU A 244 -0.69 -15.28 -6.75
#